data_AF-A0A9D0X8H1-F1
#
_entry.id   AF-A0A9D0X8H1-F1
#
_cell.length_a   1.000
_cell.length_b   1.000
_cell.length_c   1.000
_cell.angle_alpha   90.00
_cell.angle_beta   90.00
_cell.angle_gamma   90.00
#
_symmetry.space_group_name_H-M   'P 1'
#
loop_
_entity.id
_entity.type
_entity.pdbx_description
1 polymer ?
#
loop_
_entity_poly.entity_id
_entity_poly.type
_entity_poly.pdbx_seq_one_letter_code
_entity_poly.pdbx_strand_id
1 'polypeptide(L)'
;MVRDGRIRVSALQLREPAGSYAELCAMSNFTFLRGASHPEELVVKAAQLGLKAIAIADRNSLAGVVRAYSALQELKRRIREEETISRSDEHLPEKAAERLQALPRVLVGARLALADSDVEWVALPRDRAAYARLSRLLTPLFFWLLFLSASLVSVVSIFPLMELGPLLLP
;
A
#
# COMPACT_ATOMS: atom_id res chain seq x y z
N MET A 1 14.50 7.22 -15.60
CA MET A 1 14.14 5.85 -15.16
C MET A 1 13.04 6.00 -14.10
N VAL A 2 11.88 6.54 -14.48
CA VAL A 2 11.12 7.59 -13.75
C VAL A 2 11.84 8.94 -13.94
N ARG A 3 11.28 9.81 -14.78
CA ARG A 3 11.58 11.24 -14.93
C ARG A 3 10.22 11.89 -15.20
N ASP A 4 9.91 12.99 -14.54
CA ASP A 4 8.62 13.72 -14.64
C ASP A 4 7.37 12.87 -14.31
N GLY A 5 7.47 11.92 -13.37
CA GLY A 5 6.35 11.09 -12.95
C GLY A 5 5.84 10.08 -13.99
N ARG A 6 6.54 9.93 -15.13
CA ARG A 6 6.16 9.00 -16.21
C ARG A 6 7.12 7.80 -16.26
N ILE A 7 6.58 6.60 -16.14
CA ILE A 7 7.32 5.33 -16.29
C ILE A 7 7.46 5.03 -17.80
N ARG A 8 8.67 5.12 -18.37
CA ARG A 8 8.91 4.71 -19.77
C ARG A 8 9.17 3.21 -19.81
N VAL A 9 8.26 2.43 -20.38
CA VAL A 9 8.35 0.95 -20.47
C VAL A 9 9.32 0.51 -21.54
N SER A 10 9.30 1.14 -22.71
CA SER A 10 10.27 0.89 -23.79
C SER A 10 11.75 1.05 -23.41
N ALA A 11 12.06 1.77 -22.32
CA ALA A 11 13.42 1.92 -21.78
C ALA A 11 13.75 0.95 -20.63
N LEU A 12 12.78 0.15 -20.17
CA LEU A 12 13.01 -0.89 -19.18
C LEU A 12 13.56 -2.11 -19.90
N GLN A 13 14.87 -2.30 -19.83
CA GLN A 13 15.48 -3.60 -20.09
C GLN A 13 15.02 -4.55 -18.97
N LEU A 14 13.83 -5.14 -19.15
CA LEU A 14 13.36 -6.23 -18.30
C LEU A 14 14.29 -7.41 -18.53
N ARG A 15 14.90 -7.92 -17.46
CA ARG A 15 15.63 -9.17 -17.53
C ARG A 15 14.64 -10.32 -17.46
N GLU A 16 14.93 -11.37 -18.23
CA GLU A 16 14.37 -12.70 -17.98
C GLU A 16 14.52 -13.03 -16.50
N PRO A 17 13.53 -13.69 -15.86
CA PRO A 17 13.56 -14.01 -14.44
C PRO A 17 14.73 -14.97 -14.12
N ALA A 18 15.90 -14.38 -13.87
CA ALA A 18 17.15 -15.07 -13.61
C ALA A 18 17.22 -15.44 -12.12
N GLY A 19 16.69 -16.61 -11.77
CA GLY A 19 16.72 -17.12 -10.41
C GLY A 19 15.59 -16.58 -9.53
N SER A 20 15.06 -17.45 -8.68
CA SER A 20 13.79 -17.30 -7.95
C SER A 20 13.84 -16.32 -6.76
N TYR A 21 14.65 -15.26 -6.81
CA TYR A 21 14.74 -14.33 -5.69
C TYR A 21 13.50 -13.44 -5.61
N ALA A 22 13.02 -13.27 -4.38
CA ALA A 22 11.95 -12.36 -4.03
C ALA A 22 12.42 -11.49 -2.86
N GLU A 23 12.32 -10.18 -3.02
CA GLU A 23 12.65 -9.25 -1.95
C GLU A 23 11.43 -9.09 -1.04
N LEU A 24 11.48 -9.56 0.21
CA LEU A 24 10.32 -9.60 1.10
C LEU A 24 10.32 -8.53 2.21
N CYS A 25 11.37 -7.72 2.27
CA CYS A 25 11.62 -6.78 3.36
C CYS A 25 11.92 -5.35 2.87
N ALA A 26 11.59 -5.01 1.62
CA ALA A 26 11.90 -3.70 1.07
C ALA A 26 11.15 -2.57 1.80
N MET A 27 11.88 -1.52 2.18
CA MET A 27 11.34 -0.31 2.79
C MET A 27 11.34 0.83 1.78
N SER A 28 10.26 1.60 1.76
CA SER A 28 10.14 2.80 0.93
C SER A 28 10.29 4.08 1.75
N ASN A 29 10.25 5.23 1.10
CA ASN A 29 10.24 6.55 1.74
C ASN A 29 9.05 6.81 2.69
N PHE A 30 8.07 5.91 2.74
CA PHE A 30 7.03 5.89 3.79
C PHE A 30 7.53 5.37 5.14
N THR A 31 8.77 4.87 5.20
CA THR A 31 9.48 4.57 6.43
C THR A 31 10.40 5.74 6.79
N PHE A 32 9.91 6.65 7.62
CA PHE A 32 10.60 7.91 7.93
C PHE A 32 12.04 7.69 8.48
N LEU A 33 13.00 8.48 7.97
CA LEU A 33 14.43 8.44 8.32
C LEU A 33 15.11 7.06 8.17
N ARG A 34 14.49 6.12 7.45
CA ARG A 34 15.05 4.78 7.20
C ARG A 34 14.97 4.37 5.72
N GLY A 35 13.84 4.64 5.06
CA GLY A 35 13.66 4.38 3.64
C GLY A 35 13.84 5.65 2.82
N ALA A 36 14.51 5.51 1.67
CA ALA A 36 14.80 6.63 0.76
C ALA A 36 14.09 6.50 -0.59
N SER A 37 13.90 5.28 -1.09
CA SER A 37 13.34 5.04 -2.43
C SER A 37 11.82 5.18 -2.46
N HIS A 38 11.30 5.70 -3.57
CA HIS A 38 9.86 5.73 -3.80
C HIS A 38 9.34 4.30 -4.12
N PRO A 39 8.12 3.93 -3.69
CA PRO A 39 7.54 2.62 -4.00
C PRO A 39 7.49 2.32 -5.50
N GLU A 40 7.25 3.32 -6.33
CA GLU A 40 7.22 3.22 -7.79
C GLU A 40 8.60 2.84 -8.35
N GLU A 41 9.66 3.43 -7.82
CA GLU A 41 11.04 3.13 -8.20
C GLU A 41 11.44 1.72 -7.78
N LEU A 42 11.01 1.28 -6.59
CA LEU A 42 11.27 -0.08 -6.09
C LEU A 42 10.65 -1.14 -7.00
N VAL A 43 9.40 -0.95 -7.44
CA VAL A 43 8.72 -1.88 -8.36
C VAL A 43 9.39 -1.89 -9.73
N VAL A 44 9.72 -0.72 -10.27
CA VAL A 44 10.43 -0.60 -11.55
C VAL A 44 11.79 -1.30 -11.47
N LYS A 45 12.54 -1.09 -10.39
CA LYS A 45 13.85 -1.71 -10.20
C LYS A 45 13.74 -3.22 -10.04
N ALA A 46 12.74 -3.71 -9.31
CA ALA A 46 12.46 -5.13 -9.18
C ALA A 46 12.19 -5.79 -10.55
N ALA A 47 11.45 -5.12 -11.44
CA ALA A 47 11.20 -5.59 -12.80
C ALA A 47 12.47 -5.63 -13.65
N GLN A 48 13.32 -4.59 -13.58
CA GLN A 48 14.61 -4.57 -14.28
C GLN A 48 15.57 -5.67 -13.81
N LEU A 49 15.54 -5.99 -12.52
CA LEU A 49 16.37 -7.03 -11.93
C LEU A 49 15.82 -8.44 -12.21
N GLY A 50 14.61 -8.58 -12.77
CA GLY A 50 13.98 -9.88 -13.01
C GLY A 50 13.52 -10.56 -11.71
N LEU A 51 13.16 -9.79 -10.68
CA LEU A 51 12.71 -10.37 -9.40
C LEU A 51 11.37 -11.09 -9.57
N LYS A 52 11.21 -12.23 -8.90
CA LYS A 52 9.94 -12.96 -8.88
C LYS A 52 8.84 -12.19 -8.13
N ALA A 53 9.23 -11.54 -7.04
CA ALA A 53 8.32 -10.74 -6.23
C ALA A 53 9.08 -9.66 -5.45
N ILE A 54 8.35 -8.63 -5.05
CA ILE A 54 8.77 -7.61 -4.09
C ILE A 54 7.65 -7.35 -3.10
N ALA A 55 7.93 -7.44 -1.80
CA ALA A 55 7.03 -6.98 -0.74
C ALA A 55 7.48 -5.61 -0.25
N ILE A 56 6.55 -4.66 -0.18
CA ILE A 56 6.80 -3.38 0.48
C ILE A 56 6.43 -3.55 1.95
N ALA A 57 7.41 -3.41 2.85
CA ALA A 57 7.30 -3.66 4.28
C ALA A 57 7.71 -2.42 5.09
N ASP A 58 6.94 -1.33 4.90
CA ASP A 58 7.20 -0.09 5.62
C ASP A 58 6.95 -0.22 7.13
N ARG A 59 7.68 0.57 7.94
CA ARG A 59 7.54 0.55 9.40
C ARG A 59 6.20 1.11 9.84
N ASN A 60 5.41 0.26 10.50
CA ASN A 60 4.09 0.56 11.03
C ASN A 60 3.16 1.25 10.00
N SER A 61 3.29 0.90 8.72
CA SER A 61 2.56 1.55 7.64
C SER A 61 2.28 0.58 6.49
N LEU A 62 1.16 0.82 5.80
CA LEU A 62 0.81 0.16 4.54
C LEU A 62 0.79 1.15 3.35
N ALA A 63 1.21 2.40 3.57
CA ALA A 63 1.09 3.46 2.57
C ALA A 63 1.92 3.17 1.30
N GLY A 64 3.14 2.65 1.44
CA GLY A 64 3.99 2.32 0.29
C GLY A 64 3.45 1.16 -0.54
N VAL A 65 2.74 0.21 0.08
CA VAL A 65 2.10 -0.93 -0.63
C VAL A 65 1.11 -0.42 -1.68
N VAL A 66 0.26 0.55 -1.32
CA VAL A 66 -0.75 1.11 -2.23
C VAL A 66 -0.08 1.75 -3.44
N ARG A 67 0.97 2.55 -3.21
CA ARG A 67 1.73 3.23 -4.26
C ARG A 67 2.47 2.26 -5.17
N ALA A 68 3.10 1.23 -4.60
CA ALA A 68 3.75 0.17 -5.37
C ALA A 68 2.74 -0.58 -6.26
N TYR A 69 1.56 -0.90 -5.72
CA TYR A 69 0.50 -1.55 -6.50
C TYR A 69 0.02 -0.66 -7.66
N SER A 70 -0.22 0.63 -7.41
CA SER A 70 -0.56 1.59 -8.46
C SER A 70 0.51 1.66 -9.56
N ALA A 71 1.80 1.67 -9.19
CA ALA A 71 2.91 1.66 -10.14
C ALA A 71 2.93 0.39 -11.01
N LEU A 72 2.71 -0.78 -10.41
CA LEU A 72 2.64 -2.04 -11.15
C LEU A 72 1.48 -2.04 -12.16
N GLN A 73 0.31 -1.53 -11.76
CA GLN A 73 -0.86 -1.47 -12.64
C GLN A 73 -0.63 -0.50 -13.81
N GLU A 74 0.03 0.62 -13.56
CA GLU A 74 0.45 1.56 -14.60
C GLU A 74 1.44 0.93 -15.58
N LEU A 75 2.40 0.14 -15.09
CA LEU A 75 3.35 -0.59 -15.94
C LEU A 75 2.64 -1.62 -16.83
N LYS A 76 1.71 -2.41 -16.27
CA LYS A 76 0.88 -3.35 -17.03
C LYS A 76 0.03 -2.66 -18.10
N ARG A 77 -0.58 -1.51 -17.76
CA ARG A 77 -1.39 -0.72 -18.69
C ARG A 77 -0.55 -0.28 -19.88
N ARG A 78 0.64 0.27 -19.63
CA ARG A 78 1.55 0.74 -20.69
C ARG A 78 2.04 -0.38 -21.61
N ILE A 79 2.36 -1.56 -21.07
CA ILE A 79 2.75 -2.72 -21.92
C ILE A 79 1.62 -3.07 -22.90
N ARG A 80 0.37 -3.12 -22.43
CA ARG A 80 -0.80 -3.41 -23.28
C ARG A 80 -1.11 -2.31 -24.31
N GLU A 81 -0.82 -1.06 -23.97
CA GLU A 81 -0.97 0.06 -24.90
C GLU A 81 0.10 0.02 -26.00
N GLU A 82 1.35 -0.27 -25.65
CA GLU A 82 2.43 -0.48 -26.62
C GLU A 82 2.10 -1.66 -27.57
N GLU A 83 1.50 -2.75 -27.07
CA GLU A 83 0.98 -3.84 -27.91
C GLU A 83 -0.08 -3.38 -28.91
N THR A 84 -1.03 -2.57 -28.45
CA THR A 84 -2.17 -2.12 -29.27
C THR A 84 -1.72 -1.23 -30.42
N ILE A 85 -0.72 -0.36 -30.15
CA ILE A 85 -0.15 0.56 -31.14
C ILE A 85 0.63 -0.19 -32.23
N SER A 86 1.32 -1.28 -31.90
CA SER A 86 2.16 -2.04 -32.84
C SER A 86 1.47 -3.18 -33.58
N ARG A 87 0.13 -3.28 -33.52
CA ARG A 87 -0.68 -4.28 -34.27
C ARG A 87 -0.57 -4.20 -35.81
N SER A 88 0.22 -3.26 -36.34
CA SER A 88 0.56 -3.16 -37.76
C SER A 88 1.72 -4.08 -38.20
N ASP A 89 2.48 -4.68 -37.26
CA ASP A 89 3.59 -5.61 -37.56
C ASP A 89 3.29 -7.03 -37.06
N GLU A 90 3.34 -8.02 -37.96
CA GLU A 90 2.87 -9.41 -37.76
C GLU A 90 3.60 -10.25 -36.68
N HIS A 91 4.59 -9.71 -35.95
CA HIS A 91 5.48 -10.47 -35.05
C HIS A 91 5.50 -10.02 -33.57
N LEU A 92 4.59 -9.15 -33.10
CA LEU A 92 4.68 -8.58 -31.74
C LEU A 92 3.86 -9.19 -30.58
N PRO A 93 2.77 -9.99 -30.74
CA PRO A 93 1.92 -10.34 -29.60
C PRO A 93 2.61 -11.20 -28.54
N GLU A 94 3.57 -12.03 -28.93
CA GLU A 94 4.27 -12.95 -28.02
C GLU A 94 5.21 -12.21 -27.04
N LYS A 95 5.88 -11.15 -27.51
CA LYS A 95 6.86 -10.37 -26.72
C LYS A 95 6.25 -9.64 -25.54
N ALA A 96 4.96 -9.35 -25.60
CA ALA A 96 4.35 -8.48 -24.62
C ALA A 96 3.61 -9.26 -23.52
N ALA A 97 3.06 -10.42 -23.86
CA ALA A 97 2.74 -11.45 -22.88
C ALA A 97 3.98 -11.85 -22.05
N GLU A 98 5.12 -12.05 -22.70
CA GLU A 98 6.41 -12.32 -22.06
C GLU A 98 6.83 -11.18 -21.11
N ARG A 99 6.75 -9.92 -21.55
CA ARG A 99 7.02 -8.75 -20.69
C ARG A 99 6.09 -8.65 -19.49
N LEU A 100 4.80 -8.97 -19.65
CA LEU A 100 3.84 -9.01 -18.53
C LEU A 100 4.19 -10.12 -17.54
N GLN A 101 4.67 -11.26 -18.02
CA GLN A 101 5.13 -12.38 -17.18
C GLN A 101 6.44 -12.05 -16.45
N ALA A 102 7.31 -11.25 -17.06
CA ALA A 102 8.55 -10.78 -16.44
C ALA A 102 8.35 -9.75 -15.32
N LEU A 103 7.13 -9.20 -15.14
CA LEU A 103 6.86 -8.26 -14.06
C LEU A 103 6.83 -8.94 -12.68
N PRO A 104 7.38 -8.30 -11.64
CA PRO A 104 7.40 -8.86 -10.30
C PRO A 104 6.00 -8.87 -9.71
N ARG A 105 5.72 -9.87 -8.88
CA ARG A 105 4.54 -9.82 -8.00
C ARG A 105 4.78 -8.78 -6.90
N VAL A 106 3.90 -7.80 -6.78
CA VAL A 106 3.88 -6.90 -5.62
C VAL A 106 3.11 -7.58 -4.49
N LEU A 107 3.79 -7.80 -3.37
CA LEU A 107 3.24 -8.40 -2.15
C LEU A 107 3.02 -7.33 -1.09
N VAL A 108 2.02 -7.56 -0.24
CA VAL A 108 1.77 -6.71 0.91
C VAL A 108 2.69 -7.14 2.05
N GLY A 109 3.37 -6.17 2.66
CA GLY A 109 4.13 -6.36 3.89
C GLY A 109 3.95 -5.18 4.83
N ALA A 110 4.32 -5.38 6.09
CA ALA A 110 4.54 -4.29 7.04
C ALA A 110 5.57 -4.72 8.06
N ARG A 111 6.42 -3.79 8.48
CA ARG A 111 7.35 -4.00 9.59
C ARG A 111 6.71 -3.47 10.87
N LEU A 112 6.45 -4.35 11.82
CA LEU A 112 5.86 -4.05 13.12
C LEU A 112 6.99 -3.75 14.10
N ALA A 113 7.13 -2.47 14.43
CA ALA A 113 8.07 -2.00 15.44
C ALA A 113 7.27 -1.57 16.67
N LEU A 114 7.50 -2.25 17.78
CA LEU A 114 6.81 -2.02 19.05
C LEU A 114 7.56 -0.96 19.87
N ALA A 115 6.88 -0.36 20.85
CA ALA A 115 7.48 0.69 21.68
C ALA A 115 8.31 0.11 22.85
N ASP A 116 8.01 -1.12 23.24
CA ASP A 116 8.53 -1.85 24.39
C ASP A 116 9.51 -2.97 24.01
N SER A 117 9.90 -3.04 22.73
CA SER A 117 10.79 -4.07 22.22
C SER A 117 11.70 -3.53 21.11
N ASP A 118 12.97 -3.90 21.17
CA ASP A 118 13.96 -3.64 20.11
C ASP A 118 13.80 -4.61 18.93
N VAL A 119 12.97 -5.65 19.06
CA VAL A 119 12.71 -6.62 18.00
C VAL A 119 11.60 -6.13 17.09
N GLU A 120 11.91 -5.99 15.81
CA GLU A 120 10.94 -5.69 14.76
C GLU A 120 10.50 -6.96 14.02
N TRP A 121 9.21 -7.05 13.74
CA TRP A 121 8.61 -8.21 13.06
C TRP A 121 8.21 -7.85 11.64
N VAL A 122 8.39 -8.75 10.68
CA VAL A 122 7.87 -8.56 9.31
C VAL A 122 6.59 -9.37 9.16
N ALA A 123 5.48 -8.69 8.90
CA ALA A 123 4.18 -9.29 8.65
C ALA A 123 3.91 -9.35 7.14
N LEU A 124 3.60 -10.54 6.62
CA LEU A 124 3.24 -10.80 5.22
C LEU A 124 1.84 -11.43 5.16
N PRO A 125 0.76 -10.63 5.13
CA PRO A 125 -0.60 -11.16 5.09
C PRO A 125 -0.83 -11.95 3.79
N ARG A 126 -1.31 -13.19 3.93
CA ARG A 126 -1.52 -14.11 2.81
C ARG A 126 -2.91 -14.03 2.19
N ASP A 127 -3.85 -13.40 2.89
CA ASP A 127 -5.25 -13.30 2.48
C ASP A 127 -5.88 -11.98 2.96
N ARG A 128 -7.12 -11.72 2.52
CA ARG A 128 -7.88 -10.51 2.85
C ARG A 128 -8.18 -10.38 4.35
N ALA A 129 -8.43 -11.48 5.05
CA ALA A 129 -8.72 -11.46 6.49
C ALA A 129 -7.45 -11.12 7.29
N ALA A 130 -6.29 -11.67 6.91
CA ALA A 130 -4.99 -11.34 7.46
C ALA A 130 -4.62 -9.87 7.21
N TYR A 131 -4.89 -9.37 5.99
CA TYR A 131 -4.75 -7.95 5.67
C TYR A 131 -5.62 -7.09 6.59
N ALA A 132 -6.91 -7.42 6.75
CA ALA A 132 -7.82 -6.67 7.61
C ALA A 132 -7.36 -6.65 9.08
N ARG A 133 -6.86 -7.78 9.60
CA ARG A 133 -6.28 -7.84 10.96
C ARG A 133 -5.04 -6.96 11.09
N LEU A 134 -4.16 -6.98 10.10
CA LEU A 134 -2.96 -6.14 10.07
C LEU A 134 -3.31 -4.65 9.98
N SER A 135 -4.22 -4.26 9.07
CA SER A 135 -4.66 -2.86 8.96
C SER A 135 -5.31 -2.37 10.25
N ARG A 136 -6.11 -3.20 10.91
CA ARG A 136 -6.69 -2.89 12.23
C ARG A 136 -5.62 -2.72 13.31
N LEU A 137 -4.57 -3.54 13.29
CA LEU A 137 -3.43 -3.40 14.22
C LEU A 137 -2.67 -2.09 14.00
N LEU A 138 -2.45 -1.71 12.73
CA LEU A 138 -1.70 -0.52 12.35
C LEU A 138 -2.48 0.79 12.48
N THR A 139 -3.80 0.72 12.58
CA THR A 139 -4.66 1.90 12.78
C THR A 139 -4.84 2.10 14.28
N PRO A 140 -4.28 3.17 14.88
CA PRO A 140 -4.41 3.39 16.32
C PRO A 140 -5.89 3.53 16.70
N LEU A 141 -6.30 2.87 17.78
CA LEU A 141 -7.62 3.03 18.40
C LEU A 141 -7.93 4.49 18.81
N PHE A 142 -6.92 5.37 18.89
CA PHE A 142 -7.12 6.80 19.15
C PHE A 142 -7.98 7.49 18.07
N PHE A 143 -7.89 7.03 16.82
CA PHE A 143 -8.76 7.52 15.74
C PHE A 143 -10.23 7.11 15.94
N TRP A 144 -10.47 5.98 16.63
CA TRP A 144 -11.80 5.51 17.00
C TRP A 144 -12.34 6.20 18.26
N LEU A 145 -11.50 6.53 19.24
CA LEU A 145 -11.90 7.26 20.45
C LEU A 145 -12.35 8.70 20.15
N LEU A 146 -11.70 9.39 19.20
CA LEU A 146 -12.15 10.71 18.73
C LEU A 146 -13.50 10.66 17.98
N PHE A 147 -13.80 9.56 17.29
CA PHE A 147 -15.12 9.34 16.67
C PHE A 147 -16.21 8.95 17.68
N LEU A 148 -15.85 8.24 18.75
CA LEU A 148 -16.79 7.87 19.81
C LEU A 148 -17.12 9.04 20.76
N SER A 149 -16.19 9.98 20.99
CA SER A 149 -16.43 11.16 21.83
C SER A 149 -17.37 12.18 21.18
N ALA A 150 -17.46 12.21 19.84
CA ALA A 150 -18.34 13.14 19.12
C ALA A 150 -19.84 12.78 19.21
N SER A 151 -20.19 11.57 19.68
CA SER A 151 -21.60 11.16 19.86
C SER A 151 -22.12 11.29 21.31
N LEU A 152 -21.26 11.59 22.29
CA LEU A 152 -21.67 11.71 23.70
C LEU A 152 -22.00 13.15 24.13
N VAL A 153 -21.57 14.17 23.37
CA VAL A 153 -21.82 15.58 23.72
C VAL A 153 -23.23 16.06 23.32
N SER A 154 -23.96 15.32 22.48
CA SER A 154 -25.30 15.74 22.01
C SER A 154 -26.48 15.27 22.87
N VAL A 155 -26.26 14.42 23.89
CA VAL A 155 -27.35 13.83 24.69
C VAL A 155 -27.57 14.57 26.03
N VAL A 156 -26.64 15.42 26.46
CA VAL A 156 -26.73 16.07 27.78
C VAL A 156 -27.42 17.46 27.75
N SER A 157 -27.76 18.00 26.57
CA SER A 157 -28.29 19.37 26.45
C SER A 157 -29.80 19.48 26.13
N ILE A 158 -30.59 18.40 26.27
CA ILE A 158 -32.05 18.46 26.07
C ILE A 158 -32.78 17.97 27.33
N PHE A 159 -32.69 18.75 28.39
CA PHE A 159 -33.66 18.71 29.49
C PHE A 159 -33.92 20.16 29.91
N PRO A 160 -35.03 20.78 29.47
CA PRO A 160 -35.41 22.09 29.97
C PRO A 160 -35.95 21.95 31.39
N LEU A 161 -35.44 22.82 32.28
CA LEU A 161 -36.01 23.16 33.57
C LEU A 161 -37.54 23.29 33.45
N MET A 162 -38.29 22.40 34.11
CA MET A 162 -39.65 22.71 34.56
C MET A 162 -39.58 23.17 36.01
N GLU A 163 -39.88 24.44 36.22
CA GLU A 163 -40.12 25.02 37.54
C GLU A 163 -41.25 24.26 38.26
N LEU A 164 -40.96 23.71 39.44
CA LEU A 164 -41.95 23.29 40.41
C LEU A 164 -42.07 24.40 41.46
N GLY A 165 -43.14 25.20 41.35
CA GLY A 165 -43.53 26.15 42.39
C GLY A 165 -43.97 25.42 43.68
N PRO A 166 -43.70 25.99 44.87
CA PRO A 166 -44.05 25.33 46.13
C PRO A 166 -45.54 25.56 46.44
N LEU A 167 -46.28 24.46 46.56
CA LEU A 167 -47.62 24.41 47.16
C LEU A 167 -47.54 23.56 48.42
N LEU A 168 -47.45 24.21 49.57
CA LEU A 168 -47.77 23.62 50.87
C LEU A 168 -48.44 24.67 51.77
N LEU A 169 -49.74 24.41 51.94
CA LEU A 169 -50.77 24.95 52.85
C LEU A 169 -50.38 24.80 54.35
N PRO A 170 -51.15 25.33 55.32
CA PRO A 170 -52.51 25.88 55.26
C PRO A 170 -52.69 27.35 55.67
#